data_AF-A0A136LSR1-F1
#
_entry.id   AF-A0A136LSR1-F1
#
_cell.length_a   1.000
_cell.length_b   1.000
_cell.length_c   1.000
_cell.angle_alpha   90.00
_cell.angle_beta   90.00
_cell.angle_gamma   90.00
#
_symmetry.space_group_name_H-M   'P 1'
#
loop_
_entity.id
_entity.type
_entity.pdbx_description
1 polymer ?
#
loop_
_entity_poly.entity_id
_entity_poly.type
_entity_poly.pdbx_seq_one_letter_code
_entity_poly.pdbx_strand_id
1 'polypeptide(L)'
;MQKNEARNSRELYKEALALIPQKDFEELMTVRDKDKDMKFFIKEAGGKVSELVMVAGGNEEFMVLSLFGEIDLKQVSKISKKMNIEGLENLENIKDKKN
;
A
#
# COMPACT_ATOMS: atom_id res chain seq x y z
N MET A 1 -24.79 8.67 -13.32
CA MET A 1 -24.25 9.14 -12.03
C MET A 1 -22.91 8.46 -11.68
N GLN A 2 -22.63 7.22 -12.11
CA GLN A 2 -21.36 6.49 -11.89
C GLN A 2 -20.07 7.16 -12.42
N LYS A 3 -20.14 7.93 -13.52
CA LYS A 3 -18.92 8.53 -14.12
C LYS A 3 -18.23 9.57 -13.22
N ASN A 4 -18.94 10.17 -12.26
CA ASN A 4 -18.39 11.16 -11.34
C ASN A 4 -17.68 10.52 -10.14
N GLU A 5 -18.23 9.42 -9.61
CA GLU A 5 -17.61 8.68 -8.50
C GLU A 5 -16.27 8.07 -8.94
N ALA A 6 -16.23 7.52 -10.15
CA ALA A 6 -15.01 6.98 -10.72
C ALA A 6 -13.88 7.97 -10.93
N ARG A 7 -14.24 9.19 -11.30
CA ARG A 7 -13.30 10.29 -11.43
C ARG A 7 -12.75 10.71 -10.06
N ASN A 8 -13.62 10.74 -9.05
CA ASN A 8 -13.27 11.12 -7.69
C ASN A 8 -12.31 10.10 -7.04
N SER A 9 -12.55 8.80 -7.15
CA SER A 9 -11.67 7.76 -6.56
C SER A 9 -10.23 7.82 -7.10
N ARG A 10 -10.06 8.12 -8.40
CA ARG A 10 -8.72 8.30 -9.00
C ARG A 10 -8.06 9.62 -8.60
N GLU A 11 -8.83 10.68 -8.37
CA GLU A 11 -8.32 11.96 -7.87
C GLU A 11 -7.86 11.81 -6.40
N LEU A 12 -8.66 11.16 -5.55
CA LEU A 12 -8.29 10.81 -4.16
C LEU A 12 -7.04 9.95 -4.08
N TYR A 13 -6.89 8.98 -4.98
CA TYR A 13 -5.67 8.18 -5.08
C TYR A 13 -4.43 9.06 -5.32
N LYS A 14 -4.49 9.97 -6.29
CA LYS A 14 -3.37 10.88 -6.59
C LYS A 14 -3.06 11.83 -5.43
N GLU A 15 -4.09 12.37 -4.79
CA GLU A 15 -3.93 13.23 -3.62
C GLU A 15 -3.27 12.48 -2.45
N ALA A 16 -3.74 11.27 -2.15
CA ALA A 16 -3.16 10.46 -1.09
C ALA A 16 -1.67 10.15 -1.36
N LEU A 17 -1.29 9.84 -2.59
CA LEU A 17 0.12 9.65 -2.95
C LEU A 17 0.95 10.92 -2.78
N ALA A 18 0.38 12.09 -3.04
CA ALA A 18 1.07 13.38 -2.87
C ALA A 18 1.27 13.75 -1.39
N LEU A 19 0.39 13.25 -0.50
CA LEU A 19 0.49 13.48 0.94
C LEU A 19 1.52 12.58 1.64
N ILE A 20 1.94 11.48 1.02
CA ILE A 20 2.96 10.59 1.59
C ILE A 20 4.32 11.31 1.60
N PRO A 21 4.94 11.53 2.78
CA PRO A 21 6.22 12.21 2.85
C PRO A 21 7.34 11.38 2.22
N GLN A 22 7.71 11.70 0.98
CA GLN A 22 8.71 10.99 0.17
C GLN A 22 10.10 10.88 0.83
N LYS A 23 10.39 11.73 1.84
CA LYS A 23 11.64 11.69 2.61
C LYS A 23 11.68 10.55 3.62
N ASP A 24 10.53 10.22 4.18
CA ASP A 24 10.41 9.26 5.29
C ASP A 24 9.91 7.89 4.81
N PHE A 25 9.27 7.85 3.64
CA PHE A 25 8.69 6.64 3.08
C PHE A 25 9.37 6.24 1.78
N GLU A 26 9.72 4.97 1.68
CA GLU A 26 10.23 4.34 0.47
C GLU A 26 9.10 3.57 -0.23
N GLU A 27 8.98 3.71 -1.55
CA GLU A 27 8.07 2.85 -2.33
C GLU A 27 8.64 1.44 -2.36
N LEU A 28 7.88 0.50 -1.80
CA LEU A 28 8.26 -0.89 -1.69
C LEU A 28 7.89 -1.67 -2.94
N MET A 29 6.63 -1.53 -3.37
CA MET A 29 6.12 -2.15 -4.59
C MET A 29 4.85 -1.46 -5.09
N THR A 30 4.59 -1.61 -6.38
CA THR A 30 3.35 -1.21 -7.03
C THR A 30 2.69 -2.44 -7.67
N VAL A 31 1.40 -2.65 -7.43
CA VAL A 31 0.57 -3.66 -8.12
C VAL A 31 -0.42 -2.92 -9.00
N ARG A 32 -0.48 -3.27 -10.30
CA ARG A 32 -1.43 -2.67 -11.24
C ARG A 32 -2.26 -3.77 -11.88
N ASP A 33 -3.57 -3.59 -11.84
CA ASP A 33 -4.54 -4.38 -12.58
C ASP A 33 -5.38 -3.43 -13.47
N LYS A 34 -6.22 -3.97 -14.34
CA LYS A 34 -7.03 -3.20 -15.30
C LYS A 34 -7.91 -2.14 -14.64
N ASP A 35 -8.38 -2.43 -13.43
CA ASP A 35 -9.37 -1.61 -12.74
C ASP A 35 -8.89 -1.04 -11.39
N LYS A 36 -7.69 -1.43 -10.93
CA LYS A 36 -7.15 -1.07 -9.61
C LYS A 36 -5.64 -0.90 -9.64
N ASP A 37 -5.16 0.21 -9.09
CA ASP A 37 -3.75 0.47 -8.81
C ASP A 37 -3.52 0.45 -7.30
N MET A 38 -2.47 -0.25 -6.86
CA MET A 38 -2.06 -0.32 -5.46
C MET A 38 -0.59 0.03 -5.31
N LYS A 39 -0.28 0.86 -4.31
CA LYS A 39 1.09 1.21 -3.95
C LYS A 39 1.34 0.94 -2.47
N PHE A 40 2.50 0.36 -2.21
CA PHE A 40 2.97 0.04 -0.88
C PHE A 40 4.18 0.91 -0.56
N PHE A 41 4.17 1.51 0.61
CA PHE A 41 5.24 2.35 1.13
C PHE A 41 5.64 1.87 2.51
N ILE A 42 6.94 1.91 2.79
CA ILE A 42 7.46 1.58 4.12
C ILE A 42 8.25 2.74 4.69
N LYS A 43 8.18 2.90 6.01
CA LYS A 43 9.09 3.76 6.76
C LYS A 43 10.00 2.88 7.61
N GLU A 44 11.30 2.99 7.41
CA GLU A 44 12.28 2.27 8.21
C GLU A 44 12.82 3.12 9.36
N ALA A 45 12.96 2.50 10.52
CA ALA A 45 13.63 3.09 11.68
C ALA A 45 14.50 2.02 12.35
N GLY A 46 15.80 2.30 12.48
CA GLY A 46 16.74 1.37 13.13
C GLY A 46 16.87 0.01 12.43
N GLY A 47 16.74 -0.04 11.10
CA GLY A 47 16.84 -1.27 10.30
C GLY A 47 15.60 -2.17 10.35
N LYS A 48 14.47 -1.68 10.88
CA LYS A 48 13.19 -2.37 10.87
C LYS A 48 12.12 -1.48 10.24
N VAL A 49 11.10 -2.11 9.64
CA VAL A 49 9.92 -1.38 9.16
C VAL A 49 9.10 -0.94 10.37
N SER A 50 8.95 0.37 10.52
CA SER A 50 8.18 1.03 11.59
C SER A 50 6.74 1.37 11.18
N GLU A 51 6.52 1.53 9.87
CA GLU A 51 5.21 1.82 9.30
C GLU A 51 5.09 1.22 7.91
N LEU A 52 3.91 0.67 7.59
CA LEU A 52 3.53 0.20 6.27
C LEU A 52 2.26 0.93 5.85
N VAL A 53 2.33 1.65 4.73
CA VAL A 53 1.18 2.33 4.12
C VAL A 53 0.86 1.68 2.79
N MET A 54 -0.40 1.33 2.59
CA MET A 54 -0.94 0.88 1.32
C MET A 54 -1.99 1.87 0.84
N VAL A 55 -1.84 2.35 -0.39
CA VAL A 55 -2.84 3.18 -1.07
C VAL A 55 -3.35 2.40 -2.28
N ALA A 56 -4.64 2.12 -2.32
CA ALA A 56 -5.32 1.47 -3.41
C ALA A 56 -6.37 2.42 -4.01
N GLY A 57 -6.39 2.53 -5.34
CA GLY A 57 -7.36 3.33 -6.06
C GLY A 57 -7.82 2.62 -7.32
N GLY A 58 -9.11 2.56 -7.55
CA GLY A 58 -9.73 1.94 -8.71
C GLY A 58 -10.82 2.81 -9.32
N ASN A 59 -11.58 2.20 -10.23
CA ASN A 59 -12.67 2.89 -10.91
C ASN A 59 -13.82 3.28 -10.01
N GLU A 60 -14.04 2.65 -8.86
CA GLU A 60 -15.14 3.05 -7.96
C GLU A 60 -14.69 3.07 -6.49
N GLU A 61 -13.55 2.47 -6.17
CA GLU A 61 -13.08 2.30 -4.79
C GLU A 61 -11.75 2.99 -4.55
N PHE A 62 -11.62 3.62 -3.38
CA PHE A 62 -10.37 4.15 -2.87
C PHE A 62 -10.19 3.67 -1.43
N MET A 63 -9.00 3.16 -1.12
CA MET A 63 -8.67 2.62 0.19
C MET A 63 -7.25 3.03 0.59
N VAL A 64 -7.10 3.46 1.84
CA VAL A 64 -5.80 3.64 2.49
C VAL A 64 -5.74 2.75 3.72
N LEU A 65 -4.66 2.00 3.85
CA LEU A 65 -4.33 1.24 5.04
C LEU A 65 -2.99 1.76 5.56
N SER A 66 -2.90 2.07 6.86
CA SER A 66 -1.62 2.29 7.54
C SER A 66 -1.53 1.36 8.75
N LEU A 67 -0.37 0.73 8.90
CA LEU A 67 -0.01 -0.12 10.03
C LEU A 67 1.25 0.47 10.66
N PHE A 68 1.25 0.61 11.99
CA PHE A 68 2.36 1.12 12.79
C PHE A 68 2.84 0.04 13.76
N GLY A 69 4.15 -0.05 13.96
CA GLY A 69 4.76 -0.96 14.93
C GLY A 69 6.08 -1.55 14.45
N GLU A 70 6.54 -2.62 15.07
CA GLU A 70 7.64 -3.42 14.52
C GLU A 70 7.07 -4.39 13.49
N ILE A 71 7.19 -4.05 12.20
CA ILE A 71 6.48 -4.74 11.11
C ILE A 71 7.41 -5.72 10.42
N ASP A 72 7.02 -6.99 10.41
CA ASP A 72 7.56 -8.01 9.51
C ASP A 72 6.61 -8.15 8.31
N LEU A 73 7.08 -7.74 7.12
CA LEU A 73 6.31 -7.78 5.87
C LEU A 73 5.78 -9.19 5.54
N LYS A 74 6.52 -10.24 5.91
CA LYS A 74 6.07 -11.63 5.71
C LYS A 74 4.93 -11.98 6.64
N GLN A 75 4.92 -11.45 7.86
CA GLN A 75 3.79 -11.62 8.77
C GLN A 75 2.56 -10.86 8.27
N VAL A 76 2.74 -9.65 7.73
CA VAL A 76 1.64 -8.90 7.12
C VAL A 76 1.00 -9.68 5.97
N SER A 77 1.78 -10.28 5.07
CA SER A 77 1.25 -11.15 4.01
C SER A 77 0.45 -12.35 4.55
N LYS A 78 0.87 -12.93 5.68
CA LYS A 78 0.11 -14.03 6.30
C LYS A 78 -1.22 -13.55 6.89
N ILE A 79 -1.27 -12.34 7.43
CA ILE A 79 -2.50 -11.74 7.96
C ILE A 79 -3.45 -11.40 6.80
N SER A 80 -2.95 -10.84 5.70
CA SER A 80 -3.78 -10.46 4.57
C SER A 80 -4.48 -11.65 3.92
N LYS A 81 -3.80 -12.80 3.82
CA LYS A 81 -4.40 -14.06 3.36
C LYS A 81 -5.61 -14.48 4.22
N LYS A 82 -5.59 -14.19 5.52
CA LYS A 82 -6.72 -14.47 6.42
C LYS A 82 -7.83 -13.42 6.33
N MET A 83 -7.47 -12.17 6.05
CA MET A 83 -8.42 -11.06 5.89
C MET A 83 -9.00 -10.95 4.46
N ASN A 84 -8.56 -11.82 3.54
CA ASN A 84 -8.92 -11.80 2.11
C ASN A 84 -8.66 -10.45 1.43
N ILE A 85 -7.55 -9.78 1.78
CA ILE A 85 -7.13 -8.52 1.16
C ILE A 85 -6.18 -8.82 0.01
N GLU A 86 -6.69 -8.71 -1.21
CA GLU A 86 -5.92 -8.88 -2.45
C GLU A 86 -4.77 -7.85 -2.56
N GLY A 87 -3.61 -8.30 -3.04
CA GLY A 87 -2.42 -7.50 -3.28
C GLY A 87 -1.38 -7.60 -2.16
N LEU A 88 -1.81 -7.75 -0.89
CA LEU A 88 -0.91 -7.84 0.26
C LEU A 88 -0.15 -9.17 0.33
N GLU A 89 -0.66 -10.24 -0.29
CA GLU A 89 0.01 -11.53 -0.38
C GLU A 89 1.40 -11.43 -1.03
N ASN A 90 1.59 -10.44 -1.91
CA ASN A 90 2.84 -10.19 -2.62
C ASN A 90 3.99 -9.73 -1.70
N LEU A 91 3.68 -9.27 -0.48
CA LEU A 91 4.71 -8.89 0.51
C LEU A 91 5.54 -10.09 0.99
N GLU A 92 5.06 -11.33 0.86
CA GLU A 92 5.79 -12.54 1.27
C GLU A 92 7.08 -12.76 0.47
N ASN A 93 7.09 -12.32 -0.79
CA ASN A 93 8.19 -12.54 -1.73
C ASN A 93 9.21 -11.40 -1.73
N ILE A 94 8.98 -10.36 -0.93
CA ILE A 94 9.90 -9.25 -0.80
C ILE A 94 11.08 -9.71 0.05
N LYS A 95 12.27 -9.64 -0.55
CA LYS A 95 13.50 -9.88 0.19
C LYS A 95 13.71 -8.70 1.12
N ASP A 96 13.73 -8.96 2.43
CA ASP A 96 14.25 -8.03 3.42
C ASP A 96 15.59 -7.53 2.88
N LYS A 97 15.69 -6.23 2.62
CA LYS A 97 16.89 -5.62 2.05
C LYS A 97 17.96 -5.73 3.13
N LYS A 98 18.68 -6.85 3.15
CA LYS A 98 19.83 -7.08 4.03
C LYS A 98 20.86 -5.99 3.70
N ASN A 99 20.98 -5.02 4.60
CA ASN A 99 22.22 -4.28 4.79
C ASN A 99 22.90 -4.83 6.04
#